data_AF-A0A0D2NY62-F1
#
_entry.id   AF-A0A0D2NY62-F1
#
_cell.length_a   1.000
_cell.length_b   1.000
_cell.length_c   1.000
_cell.angle_alpha   90.00
_cell.angle_beta   90.00
_cell.angle_gamma   90.00
#
_symmetry.space_group_name_H-M   'P 1'
#
loop_
_entity.id
_entity.type
_entity.pdbx_description
1 polymer ?
#
loop_
_entity_poly.entity_id
_entity_poly.type
_entity_poly.pdbx_seq_one_letter_code
_entity_poly.pdbx_strand_id
1 'polypeptide(L)'
;MSVQSPLSAIFLLHIALEIPVAIQGMWSPTGLPFMQLNNTAVVFLKMYSALVFASCIACLLVYNLPEFLPGKRALAISLTVYHSVVSTILYQAPRFIPHSFGPLAEAWRITPEAAWGTAHGIIGLGMVVWWQGTVHLAQMARASQR
;
A
#
# COMPACT_ATOMS: atom_id res chain seq x y z
N MET A 1 10.82 -26.42 -16.47
CA MET A 1 10.92 -26.56 -15.00
C MET A 1 10.89 -25.16 -14.41
N SER A 2 9.96 -24.85 -13.49
CA SER A 2 10.02 -23.57 -12.77
C SER A 2 11.21 -23.63 -11.82
N VAL A 3 12.20 -22.75 -12.02
CA VAL A 3 13.30 -22.59 -11.07
C VAL A 3 12.74 -21.88 -9.85
N GLN A 4 12.52 -22.61 -8.77
CA GLN A 4 12.14 -22.10 -7.45
C GLN A 4 13.21 -22.54 -6.46
N SER A 5 13.65 -21.59 -5.63
CA SER A 5 14.63 -21.86 -4.57
C SER A 5 13.94 -22.04 -3.22
N PRO A 6 14.35 -23.01 -2.38
CA PRO A 6 13.94 -23.05 -0.98
C PRO A 6 14.26 -21.74 -0.22
N LEU A 7 15.25 -20.97 -0.70
CA LEU A 7 15.61 -19.67 -0.13
C LEU A 7 14.49 -18.63 -0.26
N SER A 8 13.50 -18.85 -1.14
CA SER A 8 12.30 -18.00 -1.26
C SER A 8 11.43 -18.03 0.00
N ALA A 9 11.70 -18.92 0.96
CA ALA A 9 11.17 -18.83 2.32
C ALA A 9 11.47 -17.47 3.00
N ILE A 10 12.47 -16.70 2.53
CA ILE A 10 12.74 -15.35 3.03
C ILE A 10 11.54 -14.41 2.88
N PHE A 11 10.71 -14.58 1.85
CA PHE A 11 9.48 -13.80 1.67
C PHE A 11 8.46 -14.13 2.77
N LEU A 12 8.38 -15.39 3.20
CA LEU A 12 7.51 -15.79 4.31
C LEU A 12 8.05 -15.29 5.65
N LEU A 13 9.38 -15.29 5.84
CA LEU A 13 10.01 -14.73 7.03
C LEU A 13 9.75 -13.22 7.14
N HIS A 14 9.87 -12.47 6.04
CA HIS A 14 9.49 -11.06 5.98
C HIS A 14 8.05 -10.86 6.46
N ILE A 15 7.11 -11.62 5.92
CA ILE A 15 5.70 -11.56 6.33
C ILE A 15 5.54 -11.83 7.84
N ALA A 16 6.21 -12.87 8.36
CA ALA A 16 6.10 -13.26 9.76
C ALA A 16 6.58 -12.17 10.72
N LEU A 17 7.66 -11.46 10.37
CA LEU A 17 8.22 -10.38 11.18
C LEU A 17 7.43 -9.08 11.07
N GLU A 18 6.87 -8.80 9.90
CA GLU A 18 6.31 -7.48 9.57
C GLU A 18 4.79 -7.38 9.77
N ILE A 19 4.03 -8.48 9.65
CA ILE A 19 2.58 -8.46 9.89
C ILE A 19 2.20 -7.93 11.27
N PRO A 20 2.86 -8.33 12.39
CA PRO A 20 2.52 -7.79 13.71
C PRO A 20 2.68 -6.27 13.78
N VAL A 21 3.74 -5.73 13.19
CA VAL A 21 4.01 -4.28 13.13
C VAL A 21 2.94 -3.58 12.29
N ALA A 22 2.62 -4.13 11.12
CA ALA A 22 1.58 -3.60 10.24
C ALA A 22 0.21 -3.55 10.93
N ILE A 23 -0.20 -4.62 11.62
CA ILE A 23 -1.48 -4.67 12.33
C ILE A 23 -1.47 -3.66 13.49
N GLN A 24 -0.43 -3.69 14.33
CA GLN A 24 -0.30 -2.80 15.48
C GLN A 24 -0.40 -1.33 15.08
N GLY A 25 0.37 -0.90 14.06
CA GLY A 25 0.39 0.49 13.65
C GLY A 25 -0.84 0.94 12.86
N MET A 26 -1.58 0.03 12.20
CA MET A 26 -2.85 0.37 11.56
C MET A 26 -4.00 0.52 12.57
N TRP A 27 -4.15 -0.45 13.50
CA TRP A 27 -5.30 -0.50 14.43
C TRP A 27 -5.07 0.26 15.74
N SER A 28 -3.87 0.19 16.31
CA SER A 28 -3.55 0.79 17.61
C SER A 28 -2.21 1.55 17.58
N PRO A 29 -2.05 2.56 16.70
CA PRO A 29 -0.80 3.31 16.61
C PRO A 29 -0.42 4.03 17.92
N THR A 30 -1.42 4.48 18.69
CA THR A 30 -1.22 5.17 19.97
C THR A 30 -0.87 4.22 21.12
N GLY A 31 -1.00 2.91 20.92
CA GLY A 31 -0.52 1.90 21.87
C GLY A 31 0.99 1.70 21.83
N LEU A 32 1.69 2.24 20.83
CA LEU A 32 3.15 2.23 20.78
C LEU A 32 3.72 3.33 21.69
N PRO A 33 4.73 3.04 22.53
CA PRO A 33 5.23 3.98 23.53
C PRO A 33 6.20 5.03 22.94
N PHE A 34 5.80 5.72 21.87
CA PHE A 34 6.60 6.82 21.32
C PHE A 34 6.48 8.06 22.20
N MET A 35 7.61 8.72 22.49
CA MET A 35 7.66 9.90 23.37
C MET A 35 6.87 11.12 22.86
N GLN A 36 6.65 11.24 21.54
CA GLN A 36 5.98 12.38 20.92
C GLN A 36 4.95 11.95 19.87
N LEU A 37 3.91 11.25 20.32
CA LEU A 37 2.81 10.75 19.49
C LEU A 37 1.78 11.85 19.15
N ASN A 38 2.19 12.84 18.35
CA ASN A 38 1.30 13.87 17.81
C ASN A 38 0.56 13.38 16.53
N ASN A 39 -0.40 14.18 16.02
CA ASN A 39 -1.18 13.82 14.82
C ASN A 39 -0.31 13.43 13.63
N THR A 40 0.76 14.18 13.37
CA THR A 40 1.72 13.89 12.31
C THR A 40 2.36 12.52 12.53
N ALA A 41 2.88 12.25 13.72
CA ALA A 41 3.49 10.97 14.06
C ALA A 41 2.50 9.80 13.88
N VAL A 42 1.26 9.95 14.35
CA VAL A 42 0.20 8.93 14.18
C VAL A 42 -0.08 8.67 12.71
N VAL A 43 -0.25 9.71 11.89
CA VAL A 43 -0.55 9.58 10.46
C VAL A 43 0.60 8.90 9.74
N PHE A 44 1.84 9.33 9.95
CA PHE A 44 3.01 8.73 9.33
C PHE A 44 3.23 7.28 9.77
N LEU A 45 2.98 6.96 11.04
CA LEU A 45 3.03 5.59 11.54
C LEU A 45 1.98 4.69 10.85
N LYS A 46 0.74 5.18 10.68
CA LYS A 46 -0.29 4.46 9.93
C LYS A 46 0.09 4.27 8.46
N MET A 47 0.64 5.31 7.81
CA MET A 47 1.10 5.22 6.41
C MET A 47 2.26 4.23 6.25
N TYR A 48 3.23 4.25 7.17
CA TYR A 48 4.31 3.27 7.23
C TYR A 48 3.76 1.86 7.42
N SER A 49 2.82 1.67 8.34
CA SER A 49 2.18 0.38 8.57
C SER A 49 1.41 -0.13 7.34
N ALA A 50 0.77 0.77 6.59
CA ALA A 50 0.14 0.45 5.32
C ALA A 50 1.15 0.01 4.25
N LEU A 51 2.34 0.65 4.20
CA LEU A 51 3.43 0.24 3.30
C LEU A 51 3.96 -1.14 3.68
N VAL A 52 4.19 -1.38 4.97
CA VAL A 52 4.64 -2.67 5.50
C VAL A 52 3.61 -3.76 5.18
N PHE A 53 2.32 -3.50 5.42
CA PHE A 53 1.23 -4.41 5.06
C PHE A 53 1.22 -4.74 3.55
N ALA A 54 1.29 -3.71 2.70
CA ALA A 54 1.33 -3.89 1.27
C ALA A 54 2.57 -4.69 0.81
N SER A 55 3.73 -4.50 1.46
CA SER A 55 4.93 -5.28 1.18
C SER A 55 4.76 -6.76 1.53
N CYS A 56 4.03 -7.07 2.61
CA CYS A 56 3.70 -8.45 2.98
C CYS A 56 2.81 -9.11 1.92
N ILE A 57 1.82 -8.37 1.38
CA ILE A 57 1.00 -8.86 0.26
C ILE A 57 1.87 -9.11 -0.98
N ALA A 58 2.79 -8.22 -1.31
CA ALA A 58 3.72 -8.42 -2.43
C ALA A 58 4.53 -9.71 -2.23
N CYS A 59 5.14 -9.89 -1.05
CA CYS A 59 5.91 -11.08 -0.68
C CYS A 59 5.08 -12.35 -0.82
N LEU A 60 3.83 -12.34 -0.36
CA LEU A 60 2.93 -13.48 -0.45
C LEU A 60 2.62 -13.86 -1.91
N LEU A 61 2.40 -12.85 -2.75
CA LEU A 61 2.06 -13.05 -4.17
C LEU A 61 3.25 -13.49 -5.02
N VAL A 62 4.47 -13.08 -4.65
CA VAL A 62 5.69 -13.48 -5.39
C VAL A 62 6.34 -14.76 -4.87
N TYR A 63 6.03 -15.20 -3.65
CA TYR A 63 6.66 -16.36 -3.01
C TYR A 63 6.65 -17.63 -3.89
N ASN A 64 5.53 -17.90 -4.57
CA ASN A 64 5.38 -19.08 -5.42
C ASN A 64 5.76 -18.81 -6.89
N LEU A 65 6.29 -17.64 -7.23
CA LEU A 65 6.73 -17.34 -8.59
C LEU A 65 8.15 -17.89 -8.81
N PRO A 66 8.50 -18.29 -10.05
CA PRO A 66 9.88 -18.61 -10.40
C PRO A 66 10.81 -17.42 -10.13
N GLU A 67 12.07 -17.68 -9.76
CA GLU A 67 13.04 -16.65 -9.33
C GLU A 67 13.24 -15.51 -10.35
N PHE A 68 13.10 -15.82 -11.64
CA PHE A 68 13.34 -14.87 -12.73
C PHE A 68 12.04 -14.36 -13.38
N LEU A 69 10.87 -14.65 -12.79
CA LEU A 69 9.60 -14.17 -13.31
C LEU A 69 9.33 -12.73 -12.88
N PRO A 70 8.93 -11.81 -13.79
CA PRO A 70 8.62 -10.44 -13.42
C PRO A 70 7.38 -10.37 -12.51
N GLY A 71 7.57 -9.97 -11.25
CA GLY A 71 6.52 -9.79 -10.23
C GLY A 71 5.61 -8.56 -10.44
N LYS A 72 5.49 -8.02 -11.65
CA LYS A 72 4.82 -6.73 -11.93
C LYS A 72 3.38 -6.69 -11.44
N ARG A 73 2.63 -7.79 -11.61
CA ARG A 73 1.24 -7.89 -11.14
C ARG A 73 1.13 -7.94 -9.62
N ALA A 74 2.05 -8.63 -8.94
CA ALA A 74 2.11 -8.65 -7.48
C ALA A 74 2.42 -7.25 -6.93
N LEU A 75 3.40 -6.56 -7.52
CA LEU A 75 3.70 -5.17 -7.19
C LEU A 75 2.50 -4.25 -7.44
N ALA A 76 1.79 -4.39 -8.55
CA ALA A 76 0.61 -3.57 -8.84
C ALA A 76 -0.50 -3.75 -7.78
N ILE A 77 -0.74 -4.97 -7.31
CA ILE A 77 -1.71 -5.25 -6.22
C ILE A 77 -1.23 -4.59 -4.93
N SER A 78 0.04 -4.76 -4.56
CA SER A 78 0.65 -4.12 -3.40
C SER A 78 0.49 -2.60 -3.43
N LEU A 79 0.83 -1.97 -4.57
CA LEU A 79 0.68 -0.53 -4.76
C LEU A 79 -0.78 -0.09 -4.70
N THR A 80 -1.71 -0.87 -5.25
CA THR A 80 -3.15 -0.59 -5.15
C THR A 80 -3.58 -0.55 -3.69
N VAL A 81 -3.26 -1.60 -2.92
CA VAL A 81 -3.60 -1.68 -1.49
C VAL A 81 -2.98 -0.52 -0.72
N TYR A 82 -1.68 -0.27 -0.90
CA TYR A 82 -1.00 0.85 -0.24
C TYR A 82 -1.69 2.19 -0.51
N HIS A 83 -1.93 2.52 -1.78
CA HIS A 83 -2.51 3.81 -2.16
C HIS A 83 -3.97 3.95 -1.69
N SER A 84 -4.76 2.88 -1.73
CA SER A 84 -6.14 2.89 -1.21
C SER A 84 -6.17 3.06 0.32
N VAL A 85 -5.29 2.39 1.05
CA VAL A 85 -5.22 2.50 2.51
C VAL A 85 -4.70 3.87 2.92
N VAL A 86 -3.64 4.38 2.29
CA VAL A 86 -3.11 5.74 2.54
C VAL A 86 -4.16 6.81 2.24
N SER A 87 -4.89 6.69 1.13
CA SER A 87 -6.00 7.59 0.82
C SER A 87 -7.00 7.63 1.97
N THR A 88 -7.41 6.45 2.46
CA THR A 88 -8.33 6.33 3.60
C THR A 88 -7.76 6.96 4.88
N ILE A 89 -6.50 6.70 5.20
CA ILE A 89 -5.80 7.29 6.37
C ILE A 89 -5.84 8.81 6.28
N LEU A 90 -5.52 9.40 5.13
CA LEU A 90 -5.45 10.84 4.94
C LEU A 90 -6.82 11.51 5.00
N TYR A 91 -7.87 10.88 4.45
CA TYR A 91 -9.24 11.40 4.58
C TYR A 91 -9.78 11.33 6.00
N GLN A 92 -9.31 10.36 6.80
CA GLN A 92 -9.70 10.19 8.20
C GLN A 92 -8.76 10.90 9.18
N ALA A 93 -7.66 11.48 8.68
CA ALA A 93 -6.66 12.10 9.53
C ALA A 93 -7.23 13.39 10.16
N PRO A 94 -6.91 13.65 11.44
CA PRO A 94 -7.06 15.00 11.96
C PRO A 94 -6.10 15.94 11.22
N ARG A 95 -6.34 17.25 11.33
CA ARG A 95 -5.41 18.27 10.82
C ARG A 95 -4.00 18.02 11.34
N PHE A 96 -3.04 17.90 10.43
CA PHE A 96 -1.62 17.72 10.76
C PHE A 96 -0.70 18.51 9.83
N ILE A 97 -1.21 19.03 8.72
CA ILE A 97 -0.48 19.94 7.84
C ILE A 97 -0.79 21.38 8.28
N PRO A 98 0.23 22.20 8.67
CA PRO A 98 0.02 23.55 9.17
C PRO A 98 -0.17 24.59 8.04
N HIS A 99 -0.88 24.19 6.98
CA HIS A 99 -1.17 25.04 5.82
C HIS A 99 -2.63 24.88 5.41
N SER A 100 -3.19 25.94 4.81
CA SER A 100 -4.54 25.95 4.25
C SER A 100 -4.50 26.41 2.80
N PHE A 101 -5.44 25.94 1.99
CA PHE A 101 -5.66 26.47 0.63
C PHE A 101 -6.54 27.74 0.63
N GLY A 102 -6.85 28.27 1.81
CA GLY A 102 -7.63 29.49 2.00
C GLY A 102 -9.07 29.22 2.47
N PRO A 103 -9.78 30.25 2.97
CA PRO A 103 -11.07 30.07 3.65
C PRO A 103 -12.15 29.43 2.77
N LEU A 104 -12.18 29.74 1.47
CA LEU A 104 -13.16 29.17 0.55
C LEU A 104 -12.94 27.66 0.35
N ALA A 105 -11.69 27.22 0.19
CA ALA A 105 -11.37 25.80 0.03
C ALA A 105 -11.72 25.01 1.30
N GLU A 106 -11.39 25.55 2.48
CA GLU A 106 -11.74 24.96 3.78
C GLU A 106 -13.27 24.86 3.98
N ALA A 107 -14.03 25.87 3.54
CA ALA A 107 -15.49 25.84 3.59
C ALA A 107 -16.09 24.67 2.78
N TRP A 108 -15.38 24.22 1.74
CA TRP A 108 -15.74 23.07 0.92
C TRP A 108 -15.04 21.78 1.35
N ARG A 109 -14.35 21.79 2.51
CA ARG A 109 -13.54 20.69 3.05
C ARG A 109 -12.40 20.24 2.13
N ILE A 110 -11.93 21.14 1.27
CA ILE A 110 -10.75 20.91 0.43
C ILE A 110 -9.53 21.31 1.24
N THR A 111 -9.00 20.35 1.99
CA THR A 111 -7.80 20.49 2.81
C THR A 111 -6.56 19.94 2.09
N PRO A 112 -5.33 20.33 2.47
CA PRO A 112 -4.12 19.67 1.97
C PRO A 112 -4.11 18.16 2.18
N GLU A 113 -4.60 17.69 3.33
CA GLU A 113 -4.74 16.26 3.66
C GLU A 113 -5.73 15.57 2.71
N ALA A 114 -6.89 16.18 2.45
CA ALA A 114 -7.89 15.62 1.54
C ALA A 114 -7.39 15.63 0.09
N ALA A 115 -6.68 16.69 -0.35
CA ALA A 115 -6.07 16.74 -1.67
C ALA A 115 -5.01 15.64 -1.83
N TRP A 116 -4.17 15.45 -0.81
CA TRP A 116 -3.17 14.38 -0.79
C TRP A 116 -3.82 12.99 -0.78
N GLY A 117 -4.87 12.80 0.03
CA GLY A 117 -5.68 11.58 0.05
C GLY A 117 -6.32 11.28 -1.29
N THR A 118 -6.84 12.31 -1.97
CA THR A 118 -7.41 12.21 -3.33
C THR A 118 -6.36 11.75 -4.34
N ALA A 119 -5.16 12.37 -4.31
CA ALA A 119 -4.07 12.02 -5.21
C ALA A 119 -3.64 10.55 -5.07
N HIS A 120 -3.52 10.05 -3.83
CA HIS A 120 -3.28 8.62 -3.59
C HIS A 120 -4.43 7.75 -4.10
N GLY A 121 -5.69 8.16 -3.88
CA GLY A 121 -6.87 7.45 -4.40
C GLY A 121 -6.87 7.32 -5.92
N ILE A 122 -6.49 8.39 -6.64
CA ILE A 122 -6.35 8.38 -8.10
C ILE A 122 -5.29 7.38 -8.56
N ILE A 123 -4.14 7.30 -7.88
CA ILE A 123 -3.10 6.32 -8.21
C ILE A 123 -3.64 4.89 -7.99
N GLY A 124 -4.33 4.64 -6.87
CA GLY A 124 -4.96 3.35 -6.61
C GLY A 124 -5.95 2.95 -7.71
N LEU A 125 -6.81 3.88 -8.14
CA LEU A 125 -7.72 3.66 -9.27
C LEU A 125 -6.98 3.43 -10.58
N GLY A 126 -5.90 4.17 -10.83
CA GLY A 126 -5.02 3.99 -11.99
C GLY A 126 -4.45 2.57 -12.08
N MET A 127 -4.07 1.97 -10.94
CA MET A 127 -3.61 0.58 -10.89
C MET A 127 -4.73 -0.41 -11.24
N VAL A 128 -5.97 -0.15 -10.80
CA VAL A 128 -7.14 -0.97 -11.16
C VAL A 128 -7.44 -0.87 -12.65
N VAL A 129 -7.43 0.35 -13.21
CA VAL A 129 -7.63 0.57 -14.65
C VAL A 129 -6.54 -0.15 -15.46
N TRP A 130 -5.27 0.00 -15.07
CA TRP A 130 -4.16 -0.72 -15.69
C TRP A 130 -4.33 -2.24 -15.61
N TRP A 131 -4.77 -2.76 -14.47
CA TRP A 131 -5.00 -4.19 -14.28
C TRP A 131 -6.05 -4.71 -15.28
N GLN A 132 -7.21 -4.06 -15.34
CA GLN A 132 -8.31 -4.46 -16.23
C GLN A 132 -7.90 -4.30 -17.70
N GLY A 133 -7.25 -3.18 -18.05
CA GLY A 133 -6.77 -2.92 -19.40
C GLY A 133 -5.74 -3.93 -19.90
N THR A 134 -5.00 -4.62 -19.01
CA THR A 134 -3.92 -5.54 -19.40
C THR A 134 -4.19 -7.00 -19.06
N VAL A 135 -5.32 -7.34 -18.41
CA VAL A 135 -5.60 -8.73 -17.96
C VAL A 135 -5.62 -9.73 -19.12
N HIS A 136 -6.15 -9.33 -20.27
CA HIS A 136 -6.18 -10.16 -21.48
C HIS A 136 -4.78 -10.50 -21.99
N LEU A 137 -3.81 -9.59 -21.88
CA LEU A 137 -2.42 -9.85 -22.28
C LEU A 137 -1.79 -10.98 -21.45
N ALA A 138 -2.15 -11.07 -20.16
CA ALA A 138 -1.70 -12.17 -19.31
C ALA A 138 -2.35 -13.50 -19.73
N GLN A 139 -3.62 -13.48 -20.14
CA GLN A 139 -4.31 -14.66 -20.66
C GLN A 139 -3.67 -15.14 -21.97
N MET A 140 -3.34 -14.21 -22.88
CA MET A 140 -2.65 -14.50 -24.14
C MET A 140 -1.27 -15.13 -23.89
N ALA A 141 -0.47 -14.54 -22.99
CA ALA A 141 0.85 -15.08 -22.63
C ALA A 141 0.77 -16.49 -22.03
N ARG A 142 -0.26 -16.78 -21.22
CA ARG A 142 -0.50 -18.13 -20.71
C ARG A 142 -0.90 -19.11 -21.82
N ALA A 143 -1.68 -18.66 -22.80
CA ALA A 143 -2.10 -19.49 -23.93
C ALA A 143 -0.92 -19.86 -24.85
N SER A 144 0.03 -18.94 -25.07
CA SER A 144 1.22 -19.21 -25.89
C SER A 144 2.24 -20.16 -25.25
N GLN A 145 2.10 -20.46 -23.96
CA GLN A 145 2.96 -21.39 -23.22
C GLN A 145 2.40 -22.82 -23.16
N ARG A 146 1.20 -23.05 -23.71
CA ARG A 146 0.59 -24.37 -23.88
C ARG A 146 0.93 -24.92 -25.25
#